data_AF-A0A7C5MN69-F1
#
_entry.id   AF-A0A7C5MN69-F1
#
_cell.length_a   1.000
_cell.length_b   1.000
_cell.length_c   1.000
_cell.angle_alpha   90.00
_cell.angle_beta   90.00
_cell.angle_gamma   90.00
#
_symmetry.space_group_name_H-M   'P 1'
#
loop_
_entity.id
_entity.type
_entity.pdbx_description
1 polymer ?
#
loop_
_entity_poly.entity_id
_entity_poly.type
_entity_poly.pdbx_seq_one_letter_code
_entity_poly.pdbx_strand_id
1 'polypeptide(L)'
;MLYGQEQPKEDDMPQATITLETVTPLFLAGAEPRGTPELRAPAFRGALRYWLRAALGGAIGDQNLKGLHRLESAVFGSTDSGSPIHLRLHGSLAPTKAKILPHKEGRQAGERPAFREGQQFELQMRLLRSTEAAVWQAACSALELALTFGGIGLRSRRGYGTLRIAQSSDPALISLSPTTREGWESHIERVCQRAIAAAQGLAQLREERLAPLPTSPTSFPCANTLSQIRLTDNGRAGSP
;
A
#
# COMPACT_ATOMS: atom_id res chain seq x y z
N MET A 1 -24.63 38.74 -4.35
CA MET A 1 -23.71 38.19 -5.37
C MET A 1 -22.51 37.62 -4.63
N LEU A 2 -22.52 36.32 -4.31
CA LEU A 2 -21.40 35.63 -3.69
C LEU A 2 -20.70 34.82 -4.77
N TYR A 3 -19.39 35.03 -4.88
CA TYR A 3 -18.48 34.45 -5.84
C TYR A 3 -18.60 32.92 -5.90
N GLY A 4 -18.87 32.40 -7.10
CA GLY A 4 -18.63 31.00 -7.42
C GLY A 4 -17.13 30.76 -7.41
N GLN A 5 -16.65 29.99 -6.45
CA GLN A 5 -15.32 29.38 -6.53
C GLN A 5 -15.38 28.37 -7.67
N GLU A 6 -14.71 28.66 -8.78
CA GLU A 6 -14.49 27.69 -9.86
C GLU A 6 -13.80 26.46 -9.26
N GLN A 7 -14.53 25.35 -9.22
CA GLN A 7 -13.93 24.06 -8.89
C GLN A 7 -12.88 23.75 -9.97
N PRO A 8 -11.66 23.30 -9.60
CA PRO A 8 -10.66 22.91 -10.57
C PRO A 8 -11.23 21.84 -11.51
N LYS A 9 -10.97 21.97 -12.81
CA LYS A 9 -11.35 20.96 -13.81
C LYS A 9 -10.73 19.62 -13.40
N GLU A 10 -11.45 18.51 -13.63
CA GLU A 10 -11.08 17.14 -13.24
C GLU A 10 -9.69 16.68 -13.75
N ASP A 11 -9.14 17.35 -14.77
CA ASP A 11 -7.82 17.10 -15.36
C ASP A 11 -6.64 17.78 -14.64
N ASP A 12 -6.88 18.75 -13.76
CA ASP A 12 -5.83 19.46 -12.99
C ASP A 12 -5.65 18.89 -11.57
N MET A 13 -6.35 17.79 -11.30
CA MET A 13 -6.35 17.14 -10.00
C MET A 13 -5.09 16.30 -9.79
N PRO A 14 -4.54 16.26 -8.55
CA PRO A 14 -3.40 15.41 -8.24
C PRO A 14 -3.62 13.97 -8.69
N GLN A 15 -2.65 13.46 -9.44
CA GLN A 15 -2.63 12.10 -9.93
C GLN A 15 -1.21 11.55 -9.92
N ALA A 16 -1.10 10.24 -9.71
CA ALA A 16 0.13 9.51 -9.85
C ALA A 16 -0.13 8.22 -10.64
N THR A 17 0.73 7.97 -11.62
CA THR A 17 0.73 6.75 -12.43
C THR A 17 2.01 5.98 -12.15
N ILE A 18 1.87 4.69 -11.83
CA ILE A 18 2.97 3.85 -11.38
C ILE A 18 2.96 2.55 -12.18
N THR A 19 4.09 2.20 -12.76
CA THR A 19 4.31 0.88 -13.34
C THR A 19 4.78 -0.07 -12.24
N LEU A 20 3.98 -1.09 -11.95
CA LEU A 20 4.27 -2.13 -10.97
C LEU A 20 4.70 -3.40 -11.68
N GLU A 21 5.68 -4.10 -11.10
CA GLU A 21 6.12 -5.42 -11.56
C GLU A 21 5.85 -6.48 -10.50
N THR A 22 5.30 -7.61 -10.91
CA THR A 22 5.10 -8.78 -10.03
C THR A 22 6.45 -9.45 -9.74
N VAL A 23 6.93 -9.40 -8.50
CA VAL A 23 8.17 -10.08 -8.09
C VAL A 23 7.92 -11.56 -7.78
N THR A 24 6.77 -11.85 -7.19
CA THR A 24 6.31 -13.21 -6.88
C THR A 24 4.91 -13.43 -7.47
N PRO A 25 4.47 -14.69 -7.63
CA PRO A 25 3.11 -14.98 -8.09
C PRO A 25 2.05 -14.18 -7.33
N LEU A 26 1.17 -13.53 -8.10
CA LEU A 26 0.18 -12.59 -7.59
C LEU A 26 -1.21 -13.24 -7.64
N PHE A 27 -1.66 -13.71 -6.48
CA PHE A 27 -2.96 -14.38 -6.33
C PHE A 27 -4.09 -13.36 -6.09
N LEU A 28 -4.71 -12.88 -7.17
CA LEU A 28 -5.85 -11.98 -7.14
C LEU A 28 -7.12 -12.66 -7.64
N ALA A 29 -7.86 -13.31 -6.75
CA ALA A 29 -9.14 -13.88 -7.13
C ALA A 29 -10.17 -12.78 -7.47
N GLY A 30 -10.86 -12.97 -8.59
CA GLY A 30 -12.01 -12.17 -9.01
C GLY A 30 -13.30 -12.59 -8.31
N ALA A 31 -14.43 -12.46 -9.00
CA ALA A 31 -15.74 -12.89 -8.50
C ALA A 31 -15.77 -14.39 -8.13
N GLU A 32 -15.02 -15.22 -8.86
CA GLU A 32 -14.85 -16.63 -8.54
C GLU A 32 -13.55 -16.87 -7.74
N PRO A 33 -13.60 -17.31 -6.46
CA PRO A 33 -12.41 -17.43 -5.61
C PRO A 33 -11.31 -18.38 -6.10
N ARG A 34 -11.65 -19.28 -7.02
CA ARG A 34 -10.73 -20.27 -7.62
C ARG A 34 -10.65 -20.15 -9.15
N GLY A 35 -11.25 -19.12 -9.73
CA GLY A 35 -11.25 -18.85 -11.16
C GLY A 35 -9.98 -18.13 -11.61
N THR A 36 -10.02 -17.63 -12.85
CA THR A 36 -8.94 -16.83 -13.45
C THR A 36 -8.64 -15.60 -12.58
N PRO A 37 -7.35 -15.27 -12.35
CA PRO A 37 -7.00 -14.08 -11.60
C PRO A 37 -7.44 -12.81 -12.33
N GLU A 38 -7.78 -11.77 -11.56
CA GLU A 38 -8.32 -10.51 -12.06
C GLU A 38 -7.57 -9.32 -11.43
N LEU A 39 -7.07 -8.42 -12.29
CA LEU A 39 -6.51 -7.14 -11.83
C LEU A 39 -7.65 -6.21 -11.43
N ARG A 40 -7.83 -6.01 -10.12
CA ARG A 40 -8.92 -5.20 -9.59
C ARG A 40 -8.49 -4.29 -8.44
N ALA A 41 -9.00 -3.05 -8.47
CA ALA A 41 -8.72 -2.02 -7.47
C ALA A 41 -8.97 -2.43 -6.00
N PRO A 42 -10.01 -3.21 -5.64
CA PRO A 42 -10.32 -3.49 -4.24
C PRO A 42 -9.18 -4.19 -3.46
N ALA A 43 -8.38 -5.03 -4.12
CA ALA A 43 -7.26 -5.70 -3.46
C ALA A 43 -6.18 -4.71 -3.00
N PHE A 44 -5.86 -3.73 -3.85
CA PHE A 44 -4.94 -2.64 -3.54
C PHE A 44 -5.54 -1.70 -2.49
N ARG A 45 -6.81 -1.33 -2.67
CA ARG A 45 -7.53 -0.46 -1.73
C ARG A 45 -7.52 -1.00 -0.30
N GLY A 46 -7.73 -2.31 -0.13
CA GLY A 46 -7.66 -2.96 1.18
C GLY A 46 -6.27 -2.88 1.81
N ALA A 47 -5.20 -3.07 1.01
CA ALA A 47 -3.83 -2.94 1.49
C ALA A 47 -3.50 -1.50 1.90
N LEU A 48 -3.90 -0.50 1.10
CA LEU A 48 -3.69 0.91 1.40
C LEU A 48 -4.41 1.32 2.69
N ARG A 49 -5.67 0.92 2.89
CA ARG A 49 -6.40 1.14 4.15
C ARG A 49 -5.70 0.53 5.35
N TYR A 50 -5.20 -0.70 5.21
CA TYR A 50 -4.45 -1.35 6.28
C TYR A 50 -3.20 -0.54 6.67
N TRP A 51 -2.38 -0.17 5.69
CA TRP A 51 -1.12 0.54 5.95
C TRP A 51 -1.33 1.98 6.40
N LEU A 52 -2.37 2.68 5.91
CA LEU A 52 -2.77 3.97 6.45
C LEU A 52 -3.12 3.85 7.94
N ARG A 53 -3.94 2.85 8.31
CA ARG A 53 -4.30 2.64 9.72
C ARG A 53 -3.09 2.31 10.58
N ALA A 54 -2.13 1.55 10.08
CA ALA A 54 -0.89 1.25 10.81
C ALA A 54 -0.04 2.51 11.06
N ALA A 55 0.07 3.40 10.07
CA ALA A 55 0.77 4.68 10.23
C ALA A 55 0.03 5.61 11.22
N LEU A 56 -1.29 5.75 11.05
CA LEU A 56 -2.13 6.57 11.92
C LEU A 56 -2.14 6.06 13.37
N GLY A 57 -2.25 4.74 13.59
CA GLY A 57 -2.20 4.16 14.93
C GLY A 57 -0.87 4.45 15.66
N GLY A 58 0.22 4.65 14.92
CA GLY A 58 1.48 5.13 15.50
C GLY A 58 1.42 6.62 15.85
N ALA A 59 0.80 7.43 14.99
CA ALA A 59 0.72 8.88 15.15
C ALA A 59 -0.28 9.36 16.21
N ILE A 60 -1.41 8.67 16.39
CA ILE A 60 -2.50 9.06 17.33
C ILE A 60 -2.75 8.02 18.44
N GLY A 61 -1.92 6.98 18.50
CA GLY A 61 -2.06 5.85 19.43
C GLY A 61 -3.04 4.78 18.94
N ASP A 62 -2.86 3.55 19.42
CA ASP A 62 -3.63 2.36 19.00
C ASP A 62 -5.01 2.26 19.68
N GLN A 63 -5.28 3.09 20.68
CA GLN A 63 -6.56 3.12 21.41
C GLN A 63 -7.54 4.17 20.89
N ASN A 64 -7.11 5.15 20.10
CA ASN A 64 -8.00 6.18 19.53
C ASN A 64 -8.73 5.67 18.27
N LEU A 65 -9.59 4.65 18.44
CA LEU A 65 -10.31 4.02 17.34
C LEU A 65 -11.27 4.99 16.62
N LYS A 66 -11.85 5.96 17.35
CA LYS A 66 -12.74 6.97 16.77
C LYS A 66 -11.98 7.93 15.85
N GLY A 67 -10.84 8.45 16.30
CA GLY A 67 -9.97 9.29 15.48
C GLY A 67 -9.41 8.53 14.28
N LEU A 68 -8.99 7.28 14.49
CA LEU A 68 -8.53 6.40 13.41
C LEU A 68 -9.58 6.25 12.31
N HIS A 69 -10.83 5.96 12.68
CA HIS A 69 -11.94 5.85 11.73
C HIS A 69 -12.21 7.16 10.99
N ARG A 70 -12.21 8.30 11.69
CA ARG A 70 -12.40 9.63 11.06
C ARG A 70 -11.31 9.93 10.03
N LEU A 71 -10.05 9.71 10.39
CA LEU A 71 -8.88 9.96 9.55
C LEU A 71 -8.84 9.02 8.33
N GLU A 72 -9.09 7.72 8.53
CA GLU A 72 -9.21 6.77 7.42
C GLU A 72 -10.35 7.16 6.47
N SER A 73 -11.50 7.57 7.01
CA SER A 73 -12.67 7.98 6.23
C SER A 73 -12.39 9.23 5.39
N ALA A 74 -11.59 10.17 5.90
CA ALA A 74 -11.17 11.35 5.13
C ALA A 74 -10.39 10.98 3.86
N VAL A 75 -9.60 9.89 3.89
CA VAL A 75 -8.79 9.44 2.75
C VAL A 75 -9.55 8.44 1.86
N PHE A 76 -10.16 7.43 2.46
CA PHE A 76 -10.76 6.30 1.74
C PHE A 76 -12.29 6.23 1.81
N GLY A 77 -12.95 7.28 2.30
CA GLY A 77 -14.40 7.34 2.43
C GLY A 77 -14.97 6.40 3.50
N SER A 78 -16.27 6.49 3.70
CA SER A 78 -17.07 5.66 4.61
C SER A 78 -18.38 5.28 3.93
N THR A 79 -19.32 4.71 4.68
CA THR A 79 -20.71 4.54 4.23
C THR A 79 -21.43 5.87 4.01
N ASP A 80 -20.97 6.93 4.67
CA ASP A 80 -21.61 8.25 4.67
C ASP A 80 -20.95 9.22 3.66
N SER A 81 -19.75 8.88 3.17
CA SER A 81 -18.98 9.74 2.28
C SER A 81 -18.19 8.95 1.24
N GLY A 82 -18.35 9.32 -0.03
CA GLY A 82 -17.57 8.74 -1.12
C GLY A 82 -16.08 9.06 -0.97
N SER A 83 -15.21 8.14 -1.34
CA SER A 83 -13.77 8.36 -1.24
C SER A 83 -13.28 9.44 -2.19
N PRO A 84 -12.37 10.34 -1.76
CA PRO A 84 -11.70 11.25 -2.67
C PRO A 84 -10.63 10.56 -3.52
N ILE A 85 -10.14 9.38 -3.12
CA ILE A 85 -9.08 8.64 -3.80
C ILE A 85 -9.66 7.53 -4.69
N HIS A 86 -9.41 7.65 -5.98
CA HIS A 86 -9.74 6.66 -7.00
C HIS A 86 -8.50 5.88 -7.40
N LEU A 87 -8.64 4.55 -7.52
CA LEU A 87 -7.62 3.64 -8.03
C LEU A 87 -8.12 2.99 -9.31
N ARG A 88 -7.29 3.02 -10.35
CA ARG A 88 -7.53 2.33 -11.61
C ARG A 88 -6.30 1.49 -11.96
N LEU A 89 -6.55 0.28 -12.44
CA LEU A 89 -5.50 -0.68 -12.80
C LEU A 89 -5.60 -0.91 -14.30
N HIS A 90 -4.47 -0.87 -15.00
CA HIS A 90 -4.39 -1.11 -16.43
C HIS A 90 -3.31 -2.15 -16.71
N GLY A 91 -3.62 -3.13 -17.55
CA GLY A 91 -2.68 -4.16 -17.96
C GLY A 91 -3.35 -5.48 -18.26
N SER A 92 -2.67 -6.30 -19.05
CA SER A 92 -3.08 -7.66 -19.37
C SER A 92 -1.98 -8.61 -18.93
N LEU A 93 -2.19 -9.24 -17.78
CA LEU A 93 -1.23 -10.18 -17.19
C LEU A 93 -1.60 -11.61 -17.55
N ALA A 94 -0.61 -12.40 -17.95
CA ALA A 94 -0.79 -13.81 -18.20
C ALA A 94 -1.03 -14.58 -16.89
N PRO A 95 -2.06 -15.43 -16.82
CA PRO A 95 -2.28 -16.30 -15.69
C PRO A 95 -1.30 -17.49 -15.70
N THR A 96 -1.11 -18.09 -14.54
CA THR A 96 -0.38 -19.33 -14.31
C THR A 96 -1.03 -20.11 -13.17
N LYS A 97 -0.66 -21.38 -12.98
CA LYS A 97 -0.94 -22.13 -11.75
C LYS A 97 0.29 -22.06 -10.87
N ALA A 98 0.15 -21.50 -9.67
CA ALA A 98 1.24 -21.38 -8.71
C ALA A 98 0.94 -22.18 -7.44
N LYS A 99 1.98 -22.78 -6.87
CA LYS A 99 1.91 -23.47 -5.57
C LYS A 99 1.49 -22.46 -4.49
N ILE A 100 0.55 -22.82 -3.63
CA ILE A 100 0.17 -21.99 -2.47
C ILE A 100 1.19 -22.17 -1.34
N LEU A 101 1.72 -23.38 -1.18
CA LEU A 101 2.75 -23.71 -0.19
C LEU A 101 4.02 -24.15 -0.94
N PRO A 102 4.90 -23.21 -1.35
CA PRO A 102 6.07 -23.53 -2.18
C PRO A 102 7.11 -24.42 -1.48
N HIS A 103 7.08 -24.48 -0.14
CA HIS A 103 7.94 -25.37 0.67
C HIS A 103 7.37 -26.79 0.84
N LYS A 104 6.25 -27.12 0.19
CA LYS A 104 5.65 -28.46 0.21
C LYS A 104 5.63 -29.06 -1.19
N GLU A 105 5.54 -30.37 -1.25
CA GLU A 105 5.48 -31.14 -2.49
C GLU A 105 4.16 -31.88 -2.70
N GLY A 106 3.90 -32.26 -3.95
CA GLY A 106 2.73 -33.02 -4.37
C GLY A 106 1.40 -32.32 -4.03
N ARG A 107 0.36 -33.11 -3.71
CA ARG A 107 -0.99 -32.59 -3.42
C ARG A 107 -1.03 -31.63 -2.22
N GLN A 108 -0.06 -31.71 -1.31
CA GLN A 108 -0.02 -30.86 -0.11
C GLN A 108 0.42 -29.42 -0.41
N ALA A 109 1.14 -29.18 -1.51
CA ALA A 109 1.51 -27.83 -1.93
C ALA A 109 0.27 -26.98 -2.20
N GLY A 110 -0.74 -27.60 -2.81
CA GLY A 110 -1.92 -26.95 -3.37
C GLY A 110 -1.55 -25.99 -4.50
N GLU A 111 -2.37 -25.91 -5.54
CA GLU A 111 -2.16 -24.96 -6.63
C GLU A 111 -3.40 -24.11 -6.84
N ARG A 112 -3.18 -22.84 -7.20
CA ARG A 112 -4.26 -21.94 -7.59
C ARG A 112 -3.85 -21.08 -8.78
N PRO A 113 -4.83 -20.64 -9.58
CA PRO A 113 -4.59 -19.58 -10.57
C PRO A 113 -4.03 -18.32 -9.91
N ALA A 114 -3.02 -17.73 -10.54
CA ALA A 114 -2.33 -16.51 -10.14
C ALA A 114 -1.84 -15.79 -11.39
N PHE A 115 -1.50 -14.51 -11.29
CA PHE A 115 -0.66 -13.89 -12.32
C PHE A 115 0.78 -14.34 -12.13
N ARG A 116 1.44 -14.69 -13.24
CA ARG A 116 2.85 -15.06 -13.28
C ARG A 116 3.73 -13.88 -12.86
N GLU A 117 4.83 -14.15 -12.17
CA GLU A 117 5.87 -13.19 -11.85
C GLU A 117 6.59 -12.63 -13.10
N GLY A 118 7.32 -11.53 -12.93
CA GLY A 118 8.06 -10.83 -13.97
C GLY A 118 7.21 -10.03 -14.97
N GLN A 119 5.93 -9.79 -14.66
CA GLN A 119 5.02 -9.04 -15.53
C GLN A 119 4.72 -7.65 -14.98
N GLN A 120 4.47 -6.70 -15.88
CA GLN A 120 4.20 -5.31 -15.53
C GLN A 120 2.75 -4.91 -15.82
N PHE A 121 2.22 -4.05 -14.97
CA PHE A 121 0.92 -3.41 -15.11
C PHE A 121 0.96 -2.02 -14.46
N GLU A 122 0.01 -1.17 -14.81
CA GLU A 122 -0.07 0.20 -14.32
C GLU A 122 -1.13 0.31 -13.21
N LEU A 123 -0.78 1.06 -12.16
CA LEU A 123 -1.70 1.57 -11.16
C LEU A 123 -1.76 3.09 -11.29
N GLN A 124 -2.94 3.60 -11.59
CA GLN A 124 -3.25 5.02 -11.55
C GLN A 124 -4.01 5.33 -10.26
N MET A 125 -3.50 6.29 -9.48
CA MET A 125 -4.18 6.87 -8.33
C MET A 125 -4.51 8.32 -8.63
N ARG A 126 -5.77 8.72 -8.43
CA ARG A 126 -6.24 10.09 -8.68
C ARG A 126 -7.05 10.62 -7.51
N LEU A 127 -6.97 11.93 -7.31
CA LEU A 127 -7.91 12.66 -6.49
C LEU A 127 -9.14 13.03 -7.34
N LEU A 128 -10.35 12.76 -6.85
CA LEU A 128 -11.61 12.99 -7.59
C LEU A 128 -12.30 14.33 -7.28
N ARG A 129 -11.94 14.93 -6.15
CA ARG A 129 -12.45 16.24 -5.74
C ARG A 129 -11.40 16.97 -4.92
N SER A 130 -11.43 18.30 -4.95
CA SER A 130 -10.52 19.09 -4.14
C SER A 130 -10.68 18.76 -2.66
N THR A 131 -9.54 18.55 -2.00
CA THR A 131 -9.42 18.29 -0.56
C THR A 131 -8.02 18.75 -0.15
N GLU A 132 -7.75 18.72 1.14
CA GLU A 132 -6.50 19.18 1.72
C GLU A 132 -5.33 18.30 1.24
N ALA A 133 -4.18 18.93 0.94
CA ALA A 133 -3.01 18.23 0.41
C ALA A 133 -2.54 17.05 1.29
N ALA A 134 -2.77 17.12 2.60
CA ALA A 134 -2.47 16.04 3.54
C ALA A 134 -3.23 14.74 3.23
N VAL A 135 -4.43 14.82 2.64
CA VAL A 135 -5.21 13.63 2.22
C VAL A 135 -4.51 12.91 1.07
N TRP A 136 -4.04 13.65 0.07
CA TRP A 136 -3.27 13.10 -1.05
C TRP A 136 -1.94 12.50 -0.57
N GLN A 137 -1.20 13.23 0.27
CA GLN A 137 0.06 12.76 0.84
C GLN A 137 -0.12 11.47 1.65
N ALA A 138 -1.15 11.40 2.49
CA ALA A 138 -1.46 10.19 3.26
C ALA A 138 -1.81 9.00 2.36
N ALA A 139 -2.51 9.22 1.25
CA ALA A 139 -2.79 8.16 0.27
C ALA A 139 -1.51 7.66 -0.44
N CYS A 140 -0.64 8.57 -0.87
CA CYS A 140 0.66 8.24 -1.48
C CYS A 140 1.56 7.47 -0.51
N SER A 141 1.70 7.93 0.73
CA SER A 141 2.49 7.23 1.74
C SER A 141 1.90 5.87 2.11
N ALA A 142 0.57 5.72 2.15
CA ALA A 142 -0.07 4.43 2.36
C ALA A 142 0.22 3.44 1.21
N LEU A 143 0.30 3.92 -0.03
CA LEU A 143 0.70 3.13 -1.19
C LEU A 143 2.18 2.73 -1.11
N GLU A 144 3.08 3.66 -0.80
CA GLU A 144 4.51 3.37 -0.60
C GLU A 144 4.72 2.33 0.51
N LEU A 145 4.05 2.48 1.66
CA LEU A 145 4.10 1.50 2.74
C LEU A 145 3.61 0.11 2.28
N ALA A 146 2.48 0.06 1.57
CA ALA A 146 1.90 -1.18 1.10
C ALA A 146 2.80 -1.93 0.13
N LEU A 147 3.50 -1.21 -0.75
CA LEU A 147 4.42 -1.77 -1.73
C LEU A 147 5.80 -2.08 -1.16
N THR A 148 6.23 -1.37 -0.11
CA THR A 148 7.56 -1.56 0.51
C THR A 148 7.55 -2.68 1.55
N PHE A 149 6.52 -2.76 2.39
CA PHE A 149 6.48 -3.68 3.54
C PHE A 149 5.41 -4.76 3.42
N GLY A 150 4.55 -4.67 2.40
CA GLY A 150 3.41 -5.55 2.21
C GLY A 150 3.52 -6.47 1.00
N GLY A 151 2.37 -6.98 0.63
CA GLY A 151 2.11 -7.68 -0.61
C GLY A 151 0.61 -7.65 -0.87
N ILE A 152 0.20 -7.89 -2.12
CA ILE A 152 -1.20 -7.82 -2.53
C ILE A 152 -1.77 -9.23 -2.75
N GLY A 153 -2.99 -9.47 -2.29
CA GLY A 153 -3.71 -10.71 -2.55
C GLY A 153 -3.42 -11.85 -1.56
N LEU A 154 -3.76 -13.06 -1.99
CA LEU A 154 -3.66 -14.25 -1.13
C LEU A 154 -2.20 -14.58 -0.82
N ARG A 155 -1.93 -14.92 0.45
CA ARG A 155 -0.59 -15.26 0.98
C ARG A 155 0.44 -14.13 0.92
N SER A 156 -0.01 -12.88 0.82
CA SER A 156 0.85 -11.69 0.89
C SER A 156 1.74 -11.64 2.13
N ARG A 157 1.21 -12.04 3.29
CA ARG A 157 1.96 -12.13 4.55
C ARG A 157 2.97 -13.28 4.62
N ARG A 158 3.19 -14.01 3.52
CA ARG A 158 4.09 -15.16 3.40
C ARG A 158 4.93 -15.08 2.11
N GLY A 159 5.17 -13.87 1.59
CA GLY A 159 6.08 -13.59 0.47
C GLY A 159 5.47 -13.60 -0.93
N TYR A 160 4.21 -14.00 -1.09
CA TYR A 160 3.52 -13.88 -2.39
C TYR A 160 2.98 -12.47 -2.62
N GLY A 161 2.63 -12.14 -3.87
CA GLY A 161 2.06 -10.84 -4.21
C GLY A 161 2.98 -9.65 -3.91
N THR A 162 4.29 -9.88 -3.82
CA THR A 162 5.29 -8.82 -3.71
C THR A 162 5.35 -8.08 -5.03
N LEU A 163 5.29 -6.76 -4.97
CA LEU A 163 5.33 -5.89 -6.14
C LEU A 163 6.53 -4.95 -6.04
N ARG A 164 7.10 -4.62 -7.20
CA ARG A 164 8.16 -3.64 -7.35
C ARG A 164 7.62 -2.40 -8.05
N ILE A 165 7.96 -1.21 -7.56
CA ILE A 165 7.74 0.05 -8.28
C ILE A 165 8.83 0.20 -9.32
N ALA A 166 8.50 -0.08 -10.59
CA ALA A 166 9.44 0.00 -11.71
C ALA A 166 9.55 1.44 -12.25
N GLN A 167 8.43 2.17 -12.30
CA GLN A 167 8.37 3.55 -12.76
C GLN A 167 7.30 4.31 -11.97
N SER A 168 7.47 5.63 -11.84
CA SER A 168 6.50 6.53 -11.22
C SER A 168 6.47 7.86 -11.97
N SER A 169 5.28 8.40 -12.20
CA SER A 169 5.11 9.75 -12.75
C SER A 169 5.53 10.85 -11.76
N ASP A 170 5.59 10.52 -10.46
CA ASP A 170 6.07 11.41 -9.40
C ASP A 170 6.96 10.63 -8.41
N PRO A 171 8.25 10.44 -8.72
CA PRO A 171 9.19 9.73 -7.84
C PRO A 171 9.45 10.43 -6.49
N ALA A 172 9.14 11.73 -6.40
CA ALA A 172 9.30 12.51 -5.18
C ALA A 172 8.21 12.14 -4.14
N LEU A 173 7.00 11.82 -4.61
CA LEU A 173 5.93 11.30 -3.76
C LEU A 173 5.94 9.77 -3.63
N ILE A 174 6.29 9.05 -4.70
CA ILE A 174 6.20 7.59 -4.77
C ILE A 174 7.46 7.05 -5.42
N SER A 175 8.43 6.70 -4.59
CA SER A 175 9.78 6.36 -5.00
C SER A 175 9.89 4.96 -5.59
N LEU A 176 10.80 4.81 -6.56
CA LEU A 176 11.07 3.53 -7.22
C LEU A 176 11.67 2.54 -6.21
N SER A 177 11.36 1.26 -6.41
CA SER A 177 11.95 0.21 -5.59
C SER A 177 13.43 0.02 -5.93
N PRO A 178 14.32 -0.01 -4.93
CA PRO A 178 15.74 -0.20 -5.16
C PRO A 178 16.09 -1.58 -5.71
N THR A 179 17.24 -1.66 -6.38
CA THR A 179 17.83 -2.91 -6.87
C THR A 179 19.08 -3.33 -6.09
N THR A 180 19.57 -2.47 -5.20
CA THR A 180 20.74 -2.70 -4.35
C THR A 180 20.34 -2.73 -2.87
N ARG A 181 21.12 -3.43 -2.05
CA ARG A 181 20.90 -3.53 -0.61
C ARG A 181 20.95 -2.16 0.08
N GLU A 182 22.00 -1.38 -0.15
CA GLU A 182 22.14 -0.02 0.38
C GLU A 182 20.97 0.88 -0.04
N GLY A 183 20.51 0.73 -1.29
CA GLY A 183 19.33 1.43 -1.78
C GLY A 183 18.07 1.09 -0.97
N TRP A 184 17.89 -0.19 -0.59
CA TRP A 184 16.79 -0.62 0.27
C TRP A 184 16.87 -0.04 1.67
N GLU A 185 18.05 0.08 2.27
CA GLU A 185 18.22 0.70 3.60
C GLU A 185 17.74 2.16 3.57
N SER A 186 18.24 2.92 2.60
CA SER A 186 17.84 4.33 2.38
C SER A 186 16.36 4.47 2.02
N HIS A 187 15.79 3.53 1.26
CA HIS A 187 14.39 3.55 0.86
C HIS A 187 13.45 3.30 2.04
N ILE A 188 13.77 2.31 2.88
CA ILE A 188 12.99 1.97 4.08
C ILE A 188 12.92 3.17 5.02
N GLU A 189 14.06 3.81 5.30
CA GLU A 189 14.10 4.99 6.16
C GLU A 189 13.21 6.12 5.60
N ARG A 190 13.36 6.41 4.30
CA ARG A 190 12.58 7.46 3.61
C ARG A 190 11.08 7.19 3.65
N VAL A 191 10.66 5.96 3.35
CA VAL A 191 9.23 5.57 3.35
C VAL A 191 8.65 5.69 4.76
N CYS A 192 9.37 5.23 5.79
CA CYS A 192 8.95 5.37 7.18
C CYS A 192 8.81 6.85 7.59
N GLN A 193 9.81 7.68 7.29
CA GLN A 193 9.78 9.12 7.61
C GLN A 193 8.61 9.83 6.93
N ARG A 194 8.40 9.60 5.63
CA ARG A 194 7.26 10.16 4.88
C ARG A 194 5.93 9.72 5.44
N ALA A 195 5.77 8.43 5.75
CA ALA A 195 4.53 7.92 6.30
C ALA A 195 4.20 8.49 7.68
N ILE A 196 5.20 8.65 8.56
CA ILE A 196 5.03 9.29 9.87
C ILE A 196 4.61 10.75 9.67
N ALA A 197 5.32 11.51 8.82
CA ALA A 197 5.02 12.90 8.55
C ALA A 197 3.62 13.09 7.95
N ALA A 198 3.22 12.26 6.98
CA ALA A 198 1.90 12.30 6.37
C ALA A 198 0.79 11.94 7.37
N ALA A 199 1.00 10.92 8.22
CA ALA A 199 0.05 10.53 9.26
C ALA A 199 -0.13 11.63 10.31
N GLN A 200 0.97 12.23 10.79
CA GLN A 200 0.94 13.33 11.76
C GLN A 200 0.31 14.59 11.16
N GLY A 201 0.66 14.95 9.92
CA GLY A 201 0.08 16.10 9.22
C GLY A 201 -1.42 15.96 9.01
N LEU A 202 -1.89 14.76 8.63
CA LEU A 202 -3.33 14.49 8.50
C LEU A 202 -4.04 14.55 9.87
N ALA A 203 -3.43 13.99 10.91
CA ALA A 203 -3.98 14.03 12.28
C ALA A 203 -4.10 15.48 12.80
N GLN A 204 -3.04 16.28 12.65
CA GLN A 204 -3.02 17.69 13.05
C GLN A 204 -4.06 18.52 12.29
N LEU A 205 -4.18 18.33 10.97
CA LEU A 205 -5.19 19.00 10.15
C LEU A 205 -6.62 18.72 10.63
N ARG A 206 -6.86 17.53 11.19
CA ARG A 206 -8.17 17.13 11.73
C ARG A 206 -8.28 17.29 13.25
N GLU A 207 -7.35 18.04 13.84
CA GLU A 207 -7.32 18.35 15.28
C GLU A 207 -7.28 17.11 16.19
N GLU A 208 -6.73 16.00 15.67
CA GLU A 208 -6.51 14.79 16.47
C GLU A 208 -5.23 14.95 17.29
N ARG A 209 -5.30 14.57 18.56
CA ARG A 209 -4.14 14.62 19.47
C ARG A 209 -3.09 13.59 19.02
N LEU A 210 -1.87 14.07 18.76
CA LEU A 210 -0.74 13.20 18.51
C LEU A 210 -0.31 12.45 19.77
N ALA A 211 0.14 11.21 19.57
CA ALA A 211 0.76 10.37 20.58
C ALA A 211 2.25 10.17 20.25
N PRO A 212 3.11 9.95 21.27
CA PRO A 212 4.45 9.44 21.01
C PRO A 212 4.36 8.05 20.38
N LEU A 213 5.30 7.73 19.50
CA LEU A 213 5.38 6.39 18.91
C LEU A 213 5.55 5.35 20.02
N PRO A 214 4.79 4.24 20.00
CA PRO A 214 4.90 3.19 20.99
C PRO A 214 6.31 2.61 21.09
N THR A 215 6.74 2.33 22.32
CA THR A 215 8.01 1.68 22.67
C THR A 215 7.82 0.25 23.16
N SER A 216 6.61 -0.31 23.01
CA SER A 216 6.25 -1.69 23.36
C SER A 216 5.24 -2.22 22.33
N PRO A 217 5.05 -3.56 22.23
CA PRO A 217 3.99 -4.12 21.41
C PRO A 217 2.61 -3.57 21.81
N THR A 218 1.83 -3.18 20.81
CA THR A 218 0.50 -2.58 20.93
C THR A 218 -0.61 -3.61 20.76
N SER A 219 -1.85 -3.22 21.09
CA SER A 219 -3.04 -4.08 20.92
C SER A 219 -3.40 -4.28 19.45
N PHE A 220 -3.09 -3.29 18.61
CA PHE A 220 -3.31 -3.32 17.16
C PHE A 220 -2.01 -3.03 16.41
N PRO A 221 -1.84 -3.54 15.17
CA PRO A 221 -0.67 -3.23 14.36
C PRO A 221 -0.54 -1.73 14.11
N CYS A 222 0.57 -1.14 14.56
CA CYS A 222 0.91 0.25 14.28
C CYS A 222 2.42 0.47 14.19
N ALA A 223 2.82 1.60 13.62
CA ALA A 223 4.21 2.05 13.66
C ALA A 223 4.68 2.21 15.12
N ASN A 224 5.89 1.77 15.42
CA ASN A 224 6.50 1.80 16.75
C ASN A 224 8.03 1.91 16.64
N THR A 225 8.71 2.25 17.72
CA THR A 225 10.17 2.45 17.74
C THR A 225 10.98 1.18 18.02
N LEU A 226 10.33 0.09 18.43
CA LEU A 226 11.00 -1.20 18.71
C LEU A 226 11.19 -2.08 17.49
N SER A 227 10.29 -1.99 16.50
CA SER A 227 10.24 -2.95 15.40
C SER A 227 11.47 -2.79 14.53
N GLN A 228 12.34 -3.79 14.57
CA GLN A 228 13.53 -3.82 13.73
C GLN A 228 13.17 -4.34 12.35
N ILE A 229 13.30 -3.48 11.36
CA ILE A 229 13.31 -3.89 9.95
C ILE A 229 14.75 -4.27 9.62
N ARG A 230 14.98 -5.56 9.37
CA ARG A 230 16.30 -6.08 9.00
C ARG A 230 16.28 -6.53 7.55
N LEU A 231 17.24 -6.04 6.78
CA LEU A 231 17.52 -6.59 5.46
C LEU A 231 18.39 -7.84 5.61
N THR A 232 17.95 -8.92 4.99
CA THR A 232 18.68 -10.19 4.99
C THR A 232 18.96 -10.58 3.55
N ASP A 233 20.23 -10.84 3.24
CA ASP A 233 20.58 -11.49 1.98
C ASP A 233 20.22 -12.98 2.12
N ASN A 234 19.30 -13.45 1.28
CA ASN A 234 19.07 -14.88 1.09
C ASN A 234 20.20 -15.48 0.24
N GLY A 235 21.46 -15.19 0.61
CA GLY A 235 22.63 -15.82 0.01
C GLY A 235 22.38 -17.33 -0.04
N ARG A 236 22.67 -17.95 -1.20
CA ARG A 236 22.58 -19.39 -1.40
C ARG A 236 22.97 -20.07 -0.10
N ALA A 237 22.03 -20.79 0.52
CA ALA A 237 22.39 -21.74 1.55
C ALA A 237 23.52 -22.57 0.96
N GLY A 238 24.72 -22.45 1.53
CA GLY A 238 25.78 -23.39 1.24
C GLY A 238 25.18 -24.77 1.47
N SER A 239 25.12 -25.58 0.42
CA SER A 239 24.94 -27.02 0.60
C SER A 239 26.02 -27.48 1.57
N PRO A 240 25.69 -28.27 2.61
CA PRO A 240 26.71 -28.98 3.37
C PRO A 240 27.52 -29.91 2.46
#